data_AF-A0A7K8Q501-F1
#
_entry.id   AF-A0A7K8Q501-F1
#
_cell.length_a   1.000
_cell.length_b   1.000
_cell.length_c   1.000
_cell.angle_alpha   90.00
_cell.angle_beta   90.00
_cell.angle_gamma   90.00
#
_symmetry.space_group_name_H-M   'P 1'
#
loop_
_entity.id
_entity.type
_entity.pdbx_description
1 polymer ?
#
loop_
_entity_poly.entity_id
_entity_poly.type
_entity_poly.pdbx_seq_one_letter_code
_entity_poly.pdbx_strand_id
1 'polypeptide(L)'
;PLQILTYLDGVTKVEETELKPRVGFLYPVLTHNISVLINATRERDSGQYMCTVNVVDDVTSTGKNIGVINLTVLVPPAAPACRLRGDPAVGANVTLSCASEKGK
;
A
#
# COMPACT_ATOMS: atom_id res chain seq x y z
N PRO A 1 11.75 0.61 -5.08
CA PRO A 1 11.01 -0.51 -4.44
C PRO A 1 11.58 -0.86 -3.04
N LEU A 2 10.72 -1.02 -2.03
CA LEU A 2 11.07 -1.50 -0.68
C LEU A 2 10.91 -3.02 -0.59
N GLN A 3 11.95 -3.74 -0.14
CA GLN A 3 11.87 -5.18 0.13
C GLN A 3 10.95 -5.43 1.34
N ILE A 4 9.95 -6.30 1.18
CA ILE A 4 9.01 -6.65 2.27
C ILE A 4 9.00 -8.12 2.65
N LEU A 5 9.26 -9.02 1.69
CA LEU A 5 9.21 -10.46 1.86
C LEU A 5 10.33 -11.12 1.06
N THR A 6 11.02 -12.06 1.71
CA THR A 6 12.01 -12.90 1.08
C THR A 6 11.66 -14.35 1.36
N TYR A 7 11.62 -15.19 0.35
CA TYR A 7 11.51 -16.64 0.50
C TYR A 7 12.82 -17.27 0.02
N LEU A 8 13.48 -18.01 0.90
CA LEU A 8 14.73 -18.70 0.60
C LEU A 8 14.73 -20.03 1.34
N ASP A 9 15.01 -21.12 0.61
CA ASP A 9 15.23 -22.45 1.20
C ASP A 9 14.09 -22.92 2.12
N GLY A 10 12.84 -22.77 1.68
CA GLY A 10 11.68 -23.16 2.48
C GLY A 10 11.27 -22.14 3.56
N VAL A 11 12.06 -21.10 3.79
CA VAL A 11 11.87 -20.14 4.88
C VAL A 11 11.38 -18.80 4.34
N THR A 12 10.30 -18.29 4.93
CA THR A 12 9.85 -16.91 4.73
C THR A 12 10.51 -15.99 5.75
N LYS A 13 11.20 -14.97 5.25
CA LYS A 13 11.69 -13.83 6.02
C LYS A 13 10.85 -12.60 5.70
N VAL A 14 10.32 -11.98 6.75
CA VAL A 14 9.64 -10.68 6.67
C VAL A 14 10.65 -9.59 7.03
N GLU A 15 10.78 -8.56 6.20
CA GLU A 15 11.74 -7.48 6.47
C GLU A 15 11.28 -6.57 7.62
N GLU A 16 12.25 -6.04 8.38
CA GLU A 16 12.01 -5.14 9.53
C GLU A 16 11.48 -3.79 9.06
N THR A 17 10.17 -3.70 8.92
CA THR A 17 9.44 -2.51 8.47
C THR A 17 8.19 -2.31 9.32
N GLU A 18 7.53 -1.15 9.22
CA GLU A 18 6.20 -0.93 9.83
C GLU A 18 5.12 -1.91 9.32
N LEU A 19 5.36 -2.56 8.18
CA LEU A 19 4.48 -3.57 7.59
C LEU A 19 4.68 -4.95 8.19
N LYS A 20 5.82 -5.24 8.84
CA LYS A 20 6.15 -6.56 9.40
C LYS A 20 4.99 -7.25 10.15
N PRO A 21 4.23 -6.59 11.05
CA PRO A 21 3.13 -7.25 11.76
C PRO A 21 1.89 -7.53 10.90
N ARG A 22 1.85 -7.06 9.66
CA ARG A 22 0.66 -7.07 8.78
C ARG A 22 0.92 -7.67 7.40
N VAL A 23 2.15 -8.04 7.07
CA VAL A 23 2.55 -8.53 5.74
C VAL A 23 2.94 -10.00 5.78
N GLY A 24 2.58 -10.74 4.73
CA GLY A 24 2.95 -12.14 4.59
C GLY A 24 2.55 -12.70 3.23
N PHE A 25 2.96 -13.94 2.95
CA PHE A 25 2.38 -14.69 1.85
C PHE A 25 0.98 -15.18 2.24
N LEU A 26 0.02 -15.02 1.34
CA LEU A 26 -1.37 -15.44 1.56
C LEU A 26 -1.50 -16.97 1.60
N TYR A 27 -0.63 -17.67 0.86
CA TYR A 27 -0.60 -19.12 0.77
C TYR A 27 0.82 -19.64 1.04
N PRO A 28 0.99 -20.90 1.45
CA PRO A 28 2.30 -21.53 1.54
C PRO A 28 3.01 -21.50 0.17
N VAL A 29 4.25 -21.01 0.14
CA VAL A 29 5.01 -20.82 -1.10
C VAL A 29 5.31 -22.16 -1.82
N LEU A 30 5.16 -23.29 -1.13
CA LEU A 30 5.20 -24.65 -1.69
C LEU A 30 4.23 -24.84 -2.86
N THR A 31 3.13 -24.09 -2.93
CA THR A 31 2.16 -24.16 -4.04
C THR A 31 2.55 -23.28 -5.23
N HIS A 32 3.78 -22.74 -5.29
CA HIS A 32 4.23 -21.77 -6.28
C HIS A 32 3.33 -20.52 -6.36
N ASN A 33 2.58 -20.24 -5.29
CA ASN A 33 1.69 -19.10 -5.20
C ASN A 33 2.33 -18.03 -4.31
N ILE A 34 2.75 -16.94 -4.94
CA ILE A 34 3.46 -15.83 -4.30
C ILE A 34 2.54 -14.64 -4.01
N SER A 35 1.24 -14.90 -3.84
CA SER A 35 0.27 -13.88 -3.46
C SER A 35 0.65 -13.26 -2.11
N VAL A 36 0.69 -11.93 -2.05
CA VAL A 36 1.04 -11.17 -0.85
C VAL A 36 -0.23 -10.63 -0.19
N LEU A 37 -0.30 -10.76 1.13
CA LEU A 37 -1.31 -10.14 1.96
C LEU A 37 -0.69 -8.97 2.72
N ILE A 38 -1.37 -7.82 2.72
CA ILE A 38 -1.12 -6.70 3.63
C ILE A 38 -2.43 -6.42 4.38
N ASN A 39 -2.47 -6.76 5.66
CA ASN A 39 -3.66 -6.59 6.48
C ASN A 39 -3.81 -5.14 6.96
N ALA A 40 -5.07 -4.69 7.15
CA ALA A 40 -5.41 -3.37 7.67
C ALA A 40 -4.63 -2.22 7.01
N THR A 41 -4.68 -2.14 5.68
CA THR A 41 -3.97 -1.13 4.88
C THR A 41 -4.27 0.30 5.33
N ARG A 42 -3.25 1.14 5.36
CA ARG A 42 -3.31 2.55 5.72
C ARG A 42 -2.90 3.39 4.52
N GLU A 43 -3.37 4.64 4.43
CA GLU A 43 -3.00 5.55 3.32
C GLU A 43 -1.47 5.64 3.10
N ARG A 44 -0.71 5.66 4.21
CA ARG A 44 0.76 5.69 4.23
C ARG A 44 1.44 4.44 3.68
N ASP A 45 0.71 3.32 3.57
CA ASP A 45 1.20 2.08 2.97
C ASP A 45 1.21 2.18 1.43
N SER A 46 0.80 3.31 0.83
CA SER A 46 0.98 3.51 -0.61
C SER A 46 2.46 3.59 -0.97
N GLY A 47 2.90 2.79 -1.94
CA GLY A 47 4.30 2.76 -2.33
C GLY A 47 4.61 1.64 -3.30
N GLN A 48 5.89 1.54 -3.64
CA GLN A 48 6.40 0.44 -4.47
C GLN A 48 7.15 -0.56 -3.60
N TYR A 49 6.70 -1.79 -3.62
CA TYR A 49 7.24 -2.91 -2.85
C TYR A 49 7.89 -3.94 -3.77
N MET A 50 8.82 -4.71 -3.23
CA MET A 50 9.37 -5.88 -3.91
C MET A 50 9.42 -7.10 -2.98
N CYS A 51 9.29 -8.27 -3.59
CA CYS A 51 9.36 -9.58 -2.95
C CYS A 51 10.34 -10.46 -3.72
N THR A 52 11.22 -11.16 -3.01
CA THR A 52 12.22 -12.06 -3.60
C THR A 52 11.91 -13.51 -3.25
N VAL A 53 11.89 -14.40 -4.23
CA VAL A 53 11.55 -15.82 -4.03
C VAL A 53 12.61 -16.68 -4.70
N ASN A 54 13.36 -17.44 -3.90
CA ASN A 54 14.39 -18.35 -4.37
C ASN A 54 14.05 -19.79 -3.93
N VAL A 55 13.65 -20.63 -4.88
CA VAL A 55 13.26 -22.03 -4.65
C VAL A 55 14.39 -22.93 -5.14
N VAL A 56 14.94 -23.75 -4.24
CA VAL A 56 16.17 -24.54 -4.48
C VAL A 56 16.02 -25.57 -5.61
N ASP A 57 14.80 -26.09 -5.85
CA ASP A 57 14.53 -27.06 -6.92
C ASP A 57 14.39 -26.44 -8.32
N ASP A 58 14.42 -25.11 -8.44
CA ASP A 58 14.17 -24.41 -9.70
C ASP A 58 15.47 -24.17 -10.50
N VAL A 59 16.24 -25.25 -10.69
CA VAL A 59 17.54 -25.27 -11.42
C VAL A 59 17.38 -24.88 -12.91
N THR A 60 16.15 -24.66 -13.39
CA THR A 60 15.83 -24.34 -14.78
C THR A 60 15.27 -22.93 -15.02
N SER A 61 14.98 -22.12 -13.99
CA SER A 61 14.35 -20.81 -14.24
C SER A 61 15.40 -19.70 -14.35
N THR A 62 15.70 -19.32 -15.60
CA THR A 62 16.26 -18.00 -15.98
C THR A 62 15.28 -16.83 -15.69
N GLY A 63 14.29 -17.05 -14.82
CA GLY A 63 13.21 -16.14 -14.50
C GLY A 63 13.60 -15.10 -13.45
N LYS A 64 12.92 -13.94 -13.46
CA LYS A 64 13.05 -12.95 -12.40
C LYS A 64 12.46 -13.52 -11.10
N ASN A 65 13.33 -13.84 -10.15
CA ASN A 65 13.00 -14.19 -8.78
C ASN A 65 12.49 -13.00 -7.94
N ILE A 66 12.16 -11.87 -8.57
CA ILE A 66 11.76 -10.61 -7.94
C ILE A 66 10.42 -10.17 -8.52
N GLY A 67 9.41 -10.09 -7.67
CA GLY A 67 8.13 -9.44 -7.96
C GLY A 67 8.13 -7.99 -7.48
N VAL A 68 7.67 -7.05 -8.30
CA VAL A 68 7.51 -5.64 -7.92
C VAL A 68 6.03 -5.28 -7.93
N ILE A 69 5.55 -4.64 -6.86
CA ILE A 69 4.14 -4.32 -6.63
C ILE A 69 4.02 -2.81 -6.37
N ASN A 70 3.16 -2.11 -7.12
CA ASN A 70 2.77 -0.74 -6.79
C ASN A 70 1.43 -0.79 -6.03
N LEU A 71 1.45 -0.44 -4.75
CA LEU A 71 0.26 -0.35 -3.91
C LEU A 71 -0.21 1.10 -3.83
N THR A 72 -1.47 1.34 -4.17
CA THR A 72 -2.17 2.60 -3.91
C THR A 72 -3.32 2.33 -2.98
N VAL A 73 -3.24 2.88 -1.77
CA VAL A 73 -4.34 2.79 -0.79
C VAL A 73 -5.20 4.04 -0.95
N LEU A 74 -6.46 3.83 -1.34
CA LEU A 74 -7.45 4.88 -1.47
C LEU A 74 -8.18 5.07 -0.15
N VAL A 75 -8.40 6.32 0.23
CA VAL A 75 -9.17 6.69 1.41
C VAL A 75 -10.23 7.70 1.00
N PRO A 76 -11.47 7.58 1.54
CA PRO A 76 -12.50 8.56 1.23
C PRO A 76 -12.05 9.95 1.69
N PRO A 77 -12.43 11.02 0.97
CA PRO A 77 -12.22 12.37 1.45
C PRO A 77 -12.83 12.55 2.84
N ALA A 78 -12.12 13.24 3.72
CA ALA A 78 -12.71 13.65 4.99
C ALA A 78 -13.89 14.61 4.74
N ALA A 79 -14.80 14.68 5.71
CA ALA A 79 -15.87 15.69 5.69
C ALA A 79 -15.25 17.08 5.45
N PRO A 80 -15.71 17.83 4.43
CA PRO A 80 -15.07 19.10 4.08
C PRO A 80 -15.36 20.15 5.14
N ALA A 81 -14.34 20.94 5.48
CA ALA A 81 -14.51 22.14 6.26
C ALA A 81 -14.87 23.30 5.32
N CYS A 82 -16.08 23.82 5.47
CA CYS A 82 -16.54 24.97 4.68
C CYS A 82 -16.34 26.28 5.46
N ARG A 83 -15.94 27.33 4.74
CA ARG A 83 -15.68 28.67 5.27
C ARG A 83 -16.36 29.69 4.39
N LEU A 84 -16.99 30.66 5.05
CA LEU A 84 -17.59 31.84 4.42
C LEU A 84 -16.68 33.04 4.68
N ARG A 85 -16.36 33.79 3.62
CA ARG A 85 -15.72 35.10 3.71
C ARG A 85 -16.68 36.17 3.19
N GLY A 86 -16.83 37.25 3.96
CA GLY A 86 -17.84 38.29 3.73
C GLY A 86 -19.00 38.17 4.70
N ASP A 87 -19.99 39.06 4.55
CA ASP A 87 -21.22 39.05 5.34
C ASP A 87 -22.38 38.60 4.42
N PRO A 88 -23.11 37.52 4.76
CA PRO A 88 -24.19 37.00 3.93
C PRO A 88 -25.45 37.90 4.01
N ALA A 89 -25.38 39.07 3.38
CA ALA A 89 -26.48 40.00 3.21
C ALA A 89 -26.96 40.04 1.74
N VAL A 90 -28.22 40.41 1.53
CA VAL A 90 -28.81 40.51 0.17
C VAL A 90 -28.05 41.56 -0.64
N GLY A 91 -27.61 41.18 -1.85
CA GLY A 91 -26.84 42.05 -2.73
C GLY A 91 -25.34 42.15 -2.39
N ALA A 92 -24.87 41.50 -1.34
CA ALA A 92 -23.45 41.47 -0.97
C ALA A 92 -22.69 40.37 -1.72
N ASN A 93 -21.42 40.63 -2.00
CA ASN A 93 -20.49 39.64 -2.52
C ASN A 93 -19.90 38.84 -1.37
N VAL A 94 -20.02 37.51 -1.45
CA VAL A 94 -19.40 36.58 -0.49
C VAL A 94 -18.57 35.55 -1.24
N THR A 95 -17.62 34.93 -0.54
CA THR A 95 -16.82 33.81 -1.06
C THR A 95 -17.00 32.60 -0.17
N LEU A 96 -17.49 31.51 -0.75
CA LEU A 96 -17.55 30.20 -0.10
C LEU A 96 -16.33 29.38 -0.51
N SER A 97 -15.72 28.71 0.46
CA SER A 97 -14.60 27.80 0.22
C SER A 97 -14.82 26.53 1.03
N CYS A 98 -14.59 25.36 0.44
CA CYS A 98 -14.65 24.08 1.13
C CYS A 98 -13.39 23.29 0.79
N ALA A 99 -12.79 22.66 1.80
CA ALA A 99 -11.62 21.81 1.62
C ALA A 99 -11.71 20.61 2.56
N SER A 100 -11.32 19.44 2.07
CA SER A 100 -11.14 18.24 2.87
C SER A 100 -9.67 18.13 3.26
N GLU A 101 -9.41 17.88 4.55
CA GLU A 101 -8.03 17.73 5.05
C GLU A 101 -7.37 16.43 4.56
N LYS A 102 -8.18 15.41 4.26
CA LYS A 102 -7.75 14.08 3.82
C LYS A 102 -8.56 13.64 2.63
N GLY A 103 -8.02 12.69 1.88
CA GLY A 103 -8.60 12.13 0.67
C GLY A 103 -7.48 11.91 -0.35
N LYS A 104 -7.39 10.69 -0.89
CA LYS A 104 -6.37 10.32 -1.88
C LYS A 104 -6.99 9.46 -2.97
#